data_AF-A0A2C8Z2R0-F1
#
_entry.id   AF-A0A2C8Z2R0-F1
#
_cell.length_a   1.000
_cell.length_b   1.000
_cell.length_c   1.000
_cell.angle_alpha   90.00
_cell.angle_beta   90.00
_cell.angle_gamma   90.00
#
_symmetry.space_group_name_H-M   'P 1'
#
loop_
_entity.id
_entity.type
_entity.pdbx_description
1 polymer ?
#
loop_
_entity_poly.entity_id
_entity_poly.type
_entity_poly.pdbx_seq_one_letter_code
_entity_poly.pdbx_strand_id
1 'polypeptide(L)'
;MTDPINTTPATNLYQPVPPKNVQPRPALLPRQRAGARLAGIISFLALSVGFWMLGVPLTILAVVGLIGAMFSAAGSTFGNLDWYRQGKAIIDQLELEVWIVPLGIIAGVGLVLMVVALFTSVRILRSHDVAKPWPVTWAATGIAIVASWIVSATLSVPLQVVGGGVDDNSAQSLPISIGIGLLGFLVSIVATAAVGWLSWWLAAHLLRAADSANTANPAEAPTRNHD
;
A
#
# COMPACT_ATOMS: atom_id res chain seq x y z
N MET A 1 -67.38 20.15 -0.15
CA MET A 1 -66.91 20.01 -1.54
C MET A 1 -65.58 19.28 -1.45
N THR A 2 -65.62 17.96 -1.61
CA THR A 2 -64.47 17.06 -1.43
C THR A 2 -64.23 16.39 -2.76
N ASP A 3 -63.12 16.71 -3.41
CA ASP A 3 -62.74 16.10 -4.68
C ASP A 3 -62.41 14.62 -4.46
N PRO A 4 -62.93 13.70 -5.30
CA PRO A 4 -62.59 12.29 -5.21
C PRO A 4 -61.14 12.10 -5.63
N ILE A 5 -60.32 11.58 -4.71
CA ILE A 5 -58.94 11.19 -4.98
C ILE A 5 -58.97 10.03 -5.98
N ASN A 6 -58.65 10.33 -7.24
CA ASN A 6 -58.53 9.34 -8.29
C ASN A 6 -57.21 8.56 -8.09
N THR A 7 -57.25 7.52 -7.26
CA THR A 7 -56.14 6.58 -7.08
C THR A 7 -56.15 5.57 -8.23
N THR A 8 -55.73 5.98 -9.43
CA THR A 8 -55.39 5.02 -10.47
C THR A 8 -54.04 4.40 -10.07
N PRO A 9 -53.97 3.09 -9.76
CA PRO A 9 -52.70 2.45 -9.45
C PRO A 9 -51.81 2.56 -10.69
N ALA A 10 -50.69 3.26 -10.57
CA ALA A 10 -49.69 3.31 -11.62
C ALA A 10 -49.16 1.88 -11.80
N THR A 11 -49.68 1.17 -12.79
CA THR A 11 -49.19 -0.12 -13.24
C THR A 11 -47.77 0.07 -13.75
N ASN A 12 -46.80 0.05 -12.83
CA ASN A 12 -45.38 0.00 -13.12
C ASN A 12 -45.11 -1.39 -13.69
N LEU A 13 -45.40 -1.56 -14.98
CA LEU A 13 -44.91 -2.69 -15.76
C LEU A 13 -43.39 -2.56 -15.75
N TYR A 14 -42.75 -3.38 -14.93
CA TYR A 14 -41.31 -3.61 -14.95
C TYR A 14 -40.96 -4.01 -16.39
N GLN A 15 -40.61 -3.04 -17.23
CA GLN A 15 -39.99 -3.36 -18.51
C GLN A 15 -38.60 -3.87 -18.15
N PRO A 16 -38.27 -5.14 -18.44
CA PRO A 16 -36.93 -5.63 -18.23
C PRO A 16 -36.01 -4.76 -19.08
N VAL A 17 -35.16 -3.96 -18.42
CA VAL A 17 -34.15 -3.17 -19.11
C VAL A 17 -33.30 -4.18 -19.87
N PRO A 18 -33.24 -4.10 -21.22
CA PRO A 18 -32.47 -5.05 -21.99
C PRO A 18 -31.02 -5.03 -21.50
N PRO A 19 -30.36 -6.20 -21.38
CA PRO A 19 -29.02 -6.27 -20.85
C PRO A 19 -28.14 -5.32 -21.67
N LYS A 20 -27.54 -4.33 -21.00
CA LYS A 20 -26.62 -3.39 -21.63
C LYS A 20 -25.53 -4.21 -22.31
N ASN A 21 -25.43 -4.12 -23.64
CA ASN A 21 -24.39 -4.81 -24.39
C ASN A 21 -23.04 -4.22 -23.95
N VAL A 22 -22.37 -4.90 -23.01
CA VAL A 22 -21.06 -4.48 -22.51
C VAL A 22 -20.04 -4.88 -23.55
N GLN A 23 -19.66 -3.93 -24.41
CA GLN A 23 -18.56 -4.16 -25.35
C GLN A 23 -17.32 -4.61 -24.56
N PRO A 24 -16.63 -5.69 -24.99
CA PRO A 24 -15.40 -6.13 -24.37
C PRO A 24 -14.40 -4.98 -24.33
N ARG A 25 -13.95 -4.60 -23.13
CA ARG A 25 -13.01 -3.49 -22.98
C ARG A 25 -11.72 -3.79 -23.77
N PRO A 26 -11.13 -2.82 -24.48
CA PRO A 26 -9.92 -3.06 -25.25
C PRO A 26 -8.79 -3.57 -24.38
N ALA A 27 -7.86 -4.28 -25.01
CA ALA A 27 -6.62 -4.64 -24.37
C ALA A 27 -5.75 -3.39 -24.16
N LEU A 28 -5.05 -3.31 -23.02
CA LEU A 28 -4.08 -2.23 -22.76
C LEU A 28 -3.01 -2.21 -23.87
N LEU A 29 -2.69 -0.99 -24.33
CA LEU A 29 -1.61 -0.77 -25.30
C LEU A 29 -0.27 -1.24 -24.70
N PRO A 30 0.66 -1.79 -25.50
CA PRO A 30 1.97 -2.23 -25.00
C PRO A 30 2.72 -1.16 -24.20
N ARG A 31 2.63 0.11 -24.64
CA ARG A 31 3.23 1.27 -23.95
C ARG A 31 2.63 1.51 -22.56
N GLN A 32 1.31 1.43 -22.42
CA GLN A 32 0.62 1.54 -21.12
C GLN A 32 1.01 0.39 -20.18
N ARG A 33 1.19 -0.82 -20.71
CA ARG A 33 1.66 -1.97 -19.91
C ARG A 33 3.07 -1.70 -19.38
N ALA A 34 4.01 -1.27 -20.21
CA ALA A 34 5.37 -0.97 -19.76
C ALA A 34 5.40 0.12 -18.68
N GLY A 35 4.63 1.21 -18.88
CA GLY A 35 4.52 2.30 -17.91
C GLY A 35 3.96 1.85 -16.56
N ALA A 36 2.88 1.07 -16.54
CA ALA A 36 2.30 0.54 -15.30
C ALA A 36 3.30 -0.34 -14.53
N ARG A 37 4.06 -1.17 -15.25
CA ARG A 37 5.03 -2.08 -14.67
C ARG A 37 6.19 -1.32 -14.00
N LEU A 38 6.76 -0.35 -14.72
CA LEU A 38 7.86 0.49 -14.24
C LEU A 38 7.42 1.34 -13.04
N ALA A 39 6.21 1.92 -13.12
CA ALA A 39 5.63 2.67 -12.02
C ALA A 39 5.56 1.81 -10.76
N GLY A 40 5.01 0.60 -10.87
CA GLY A 40 4.89 -0.32 -9.74
C GLY A 40 6.21 -0.69 -9.08
N ILE A 41 7.24 -1.04 -9.87
CA ILE A 41 8.56 -1.40 -9.33
C ILE A 41 9.14 -0.22 -8.53
N ILE A 42 9.22 0.96 -9.14
CA ILE A 42 9.91 2.11 -8.54
C ILE A 42 9.10 2.66 -7.36
N SER A 43 7.80 2.88 -7.55
CA SER A 43 6.98 3.50 -6.51
C SER A 43 6.75 2.57 -5.33
N PHE A 44 6.60 1.27 -5.55
CA PHE A 44 6.38 0.35 -4.43
C PHE A 44 7.66 0.14 -3.61
N LEU A 45 8.84 0.01 -4.24
CA LEU A 45 10.11 -0.04 -3.51
C LEU A 45 10.31 1.20 -2.63
N ALA A 46 10.10 2.39 -3.21
CA ALA A 46 10.17 3.63 -2.46
C ALA A 46 9.13 3.66 -1.34
N LEU A 47 7.87 3.34 -1.63
CA LEU A 47 6.80 3.32 -0.63
C LEU A 47 7.09 2.35 0.51
N SER A 48 7.66 1.16 0.24
CA SER A 48 8.07 0.20 1.26
C SER A 48 9.17 0.75 2.16
N VAL A 49 10.21 1.37 1.60
CA VAL A 49 11.27 2.01 2.40
C VAL A 49 10.69 3.12 3.27
N GLY A 50 9.87 3.99 2.70
CA GLY A 50 9.21 5.07 3.43
C GLY A 50 8.29 4.55 4.54
N PHE A 51 7.57 3.46 4.29
CA PHE A 51 6.72 2.79 5.27
C PHE A 51 7.52 2.23 6.44
N TRP A 52 8.67 1.58 6.21
CA TRP A 52 9.51 1.08 7.30
C TRP A 52 10.16 2.21 8.09
N MET A 53 10.63 3.26 7.40
CA MET A 53 11.18 4.46 8.05
C MET A 53 10.13 5.21 8.90
N LEU A 54 8.86 5.18 8.49
CA LEU A 54 7.76 5.75 9.26
C LEU A 54 7.30 4.81 10.39
N GLY A 55 7.08 3.54 10.06
CA GLY A 55 6.45 2.55 10.92
C GLY A 55 7.32 2.12 12.09
N VAL A 56 8.64 1.92 11.90
CA VAL A 56 9.53 1.46 12.97
C VAL A 56 9.63 2.48 14.11
N PRO A 57 9.96 3.76 13.86
CA PRO A 57 9.99 4.77 14.92
C PRO A 57 8.64 4.92 15.63
N LEU A 58 7.54 4.96 14.86
CA LEU A 58 6.21 5.09 15.43
C LEU A 58 5.82 3.88 16.29
N THR A 59 6.18 2.67 15.87
CA THR A 59 5.91 1.45 16.65
C THR A 59 6.72 1.43 17.94
N ILE A 60 8.01 1.81 17.89
CA ILE A 60 8.86 1.93 19.08
C ILE A 60 8.24 2.94 20.06
N LEU A 61 7.91 4.15 19.57
CA LEU A 61 7.30 5.19 20.40
C LEU A 61 5.96 4.74 20.99
N ALA A 62 5.12 4.07 20.20
CA ALA A 62 3.82 3.56 20.65
C ALA A 62 3.96 2.47 21.71
N VAL A 63 4.86 1.50 21.50
CA VAL A 63 5.12 0.41 22.45
C VAL A 63 5.68 0.97 23.75
N VAL A 64 6.69 1.83 23.69
CA VAL A 64 7.30 2.39 24.88
C VAL A 64 6.34 3.32 25.63
N GLY A 65 5.58 4.14 24.90
CA GLY A 65 4.54 4.99 25.49
C GLY A 65 3.44 4.16 26.16
N LEU A 66 3.00 3.05 25.54
CA LEU A 66 2.04 2.12 26.12
C LEU A 66 2.59 1.48 27.40
N ILE A 67 3.82 0.99 27.38
CA ILE A 67 4.49 0.41 28.56
C ILE A 67 4.60 1.46 29.67
N GLY A 68 5.03 2.69 29.36
CA GLY A 68 5.11 3.78 30.32
C GLY A 68 3.76 4.11 30.95
N ALA A 69 2.69 4.14 30.15
CA ALA A 69 1.32 4.33 30.65
C ALA A 69 0.89 3.19 31.58
N MET A 70 1.23 1.93 31.25
CA MET A 70 0.98 0.78 32.11
C MET A 70 1.71 0.90 33.46
N PHE A 71 2.98 1.33 33.47
CA PHE A 71 3.71 1.56 34.72
C PHE A 71 3.16 2.76 35.50
N SER A 72 2.72 3.83 34.84
CA SER A 72 2.05 4.94 35.54
C SER A 72 0.77 4.47 36.24
N ALA A 73 -0.03 3.64 35.58
CA ALA A 73 -1.27 3.08 36.15
C ALA A 73 -1.01 2.01 37.21
N ALA A 74 0.03 1.18 37.06
CA ALA A 74 0.40 0.18 38.04
C ALA A 74 1.02 0.80 39.29
N GLY A 75 1.74 1.92 39.17
CA GLY A 75 2.38 2.61 40.29
C GLY A 75 1.39 3.05 41.36
N SER A 76 0.18 3.47 40.97
CA SER A 76 -0.89 3.82 41.93
C SER A 76 -1.44 2.62 42.71
N THR A 77 -1.22 1.39 42.23
CA THR A 77 -1.81 0.17 42.81
C THR A 77 -0.76 -0.73 43.46
N PHE A 78 0.47 -0.74 42.94
CA PHE A 78 1.50 -1.76 43.23
C PHE A 78 2.90 -1.18 43.48
N GLY A 79 3.04 0.11 43.80
CA GLY A 79 4.33 0.84 43.83
C GLY A 79 5.46 0.28 44.71
N ASN A 80 5.18 -0.71 45.58
CA ASN A 80 6.19 -1.39 46.41
C ASN A 80 6.70 -2.72 45.86
N LEU A 81 6.23 -3.20 44.72
CA LEU A 81 6.73 -4.46 44.14
C LEU A 81 8.09 -4.26 43.45
N ASP A 82 9.04 -5.16 43.68
CA ASP A 82 10.41 -5.04 43.12
C ASP A 82 10.43 -5.09 41.59
N TRP A 83 9.57 -5.90 40.97
CA TRP A 83 9.46 -5.99 39.51
C TRP A 83 9.02 -4.65 38.88
N TYR A 84 8.20 -3.87 39.59
CA TYR A 84 7.75 -2.55 39.15
C TYR A 84 8.93 -1.57 39.08
N ARG A 85 9.75 -1.55 40.14
CA ARG A 85 10.93 -0.68 40.22
C ARG A 85 11.97 -1.05 39.17
N GLN A 86 12.19 -2.34 38.94
CA GLN A 86 13.11 -2.83 37.91
C GLN A 86 12.61 -2.46 36.50
N GLY A 87 11.32 -2.65 36.22
CA GLY A 87 10.72 -2.27 34.93
C GLY A 87 10.81 -0.76 34.65
N LYS A 88 10.51 0.07 35.66
CA LYS A 88 10.64 1.53 35.54
C LYS A 88 12.09 1.96 35.32
N ALA A 89 13.05 1.36 36.02
CA ALA A 89 14.47 1.68 35.85
C ALA A 89 14.97 1.39 34.43
N ILE A 90 14.49 0.32 33.78
CA ILE A 90 14.82 0.02 32.38
C ILE A 90 14.28 1.11 31.44
N ILE A 91 13.07 1.60 31.67
CA ILE A 91 12.46 2.66 30.85
C ILE A 91 13.20 3.98 31.05
N ASP A 92 13.52 4.32 32.30
CA ASP A 92 14.26 5.53 32.63
C ASP A 92 15.67 5.51 31.98
N GLN A 93 16.30 4.33 31.87
CA GLN A 93 17.59 4.14 31.18
C GLN A 93 17.52 4.29 29.66
N LEU A 94 16.34 4.15 29.05
CA LEU A 94 16.20 4.29 27.59
C LEU A 94 16.30 5.76 27.12
N GLU A 95 16.36 6.73 28.04
CA GLU A 95 16.48 8.18 27.77
C GLU A 95 15.64 8.62 26.55
N LEU A 96 14.35 8.24 26.55
CA LEU A 96 13.46 8.43 25.40
C LEU A 96 13.40 9.87 24.90
N GLU A 97 13.54 10.83 25.81
CA GLU A 97 13.59 12.25 25.50
C GLU A 97 14.67 12.59 24.46
N VAL A 98 15.82 11.91 24.54
CA VAL A 98 16.95 12.08 23.60
C VAL A 98 16.64 11.44 22.24
N TRP A 99 15.90 10.34 22.22
CA TRP A 99 15.58 9.58 21.00
C TRP A 99 14.34 10.08 20.25
N ILE A 100 13.43 10.81 20.90
CA ILE A 100 12.19 11.31 20.27
C ILE A 100 12.48 12.16 19.04
N VAL A 101 13.45 13.08 19.11
CA VAL A 101 13.77 13.99 17.99
C VAL A 101 14.35 13.23 16.79
N PRO A 102 15.41 12.40 16.93
CA PRO A 102 15.90 11.57 15.83
C PRO A 102 14.84 10.65 15.22
N LEU A 103 14.04 9.98 16.06
CA LEU A 103 12.97 9.09 15.61
C LEU A 103 11.89 9.86 14.84
N GLY A 104 11.53 11.06 15.31
CA GLY A 104 10.61 11.96 14.62
C GLY A 104 11.12 12.42 13.25
N ILE A 105 12.43 12.72 13.13
CA ILE A 105 13.05 13.08 11.85
C ILE A 105 13.01 11.89 10.88
N ILE A 106 13.41 10.69 11.33
CA ILE A 106 13.38 9.47 10.49
C ILE A 106 11.95 9.19 10.01
N ALA A 107 10.97 9.30 10.91
CA ALA A 107 9.56 9.14 10.56
C ALA A 107 9.10 10.19 9.53
N GLY A 108 9.48 11.45 9.72
CA GLY A 108 9.19 12.54 8.79
C GLY A 108 9.78 12.31 7.39
N VAL A 109 11.03 11.85 7.31
CA VAL A 109 11.67 11.48 6.03
C VAL A 109 10.92 10.31 5.38
N GLY A 110 10.55 9.29 6.17
CA GLY A 110 9.75 8.16 5.69
C GLY A 110 8.43 8.61 5.07
N LEU A 111 7.70 9.51 5.73
CA LEU A 111 6.44 10.09 5.23
C LEU A 111 6.64 10.86 3.92
N VAL A 112 7.65 11.73 3.85
CA VAL A 112 7.97 12.48 2.62
C VAL A 112 8.28 11.52 1.47
N LEU A 113 9.06 10.48 1.74
CA LEU A 113 9.43 9.47 0.75
C LEU A 113 8.18 8.71 0.24
N MET A 114 7.25 8.34 1.12
CA MET A 114 5.97 7.75 0.72
C MET A 114 5.15 8.67 -0.19
N VAL A 115 5.06 9.96 0.15
CA VAL A 115 4.34 10.95 -0.66
C VAL A 115 4.98 11.10 -2.05
N VAL A 116 6.31 11.24 -2.10
CA VAL A 116 7.07 11.33 -3.35
C VAL A 116 6.90 10.06 -4.20
N ALA A 117 6.88 8.88 -3.59
CA ALA A 117 6.66 7.62 -4.27
C ALA A 117 5.29 7.58 -4.97
N LEU A 118 4.23 8.01 -4.28
CA LEU A 118 2.87 8.09 -4.85
C LEU A 118 2.81 9.08 -6.03
N PHE A 119 3.40 10.27 -5.89
CA PHE A 119 3.43 11.25 -6.98
C PHE A 119 4.25 10.78 -8.17
N THR A 120 5.38 10.11 -7.93
CA THR A 120 6.23 9.51 -8.97
C THR A 120 5.43 8.45 -9.75
N SER A 121 4.68 7.62 -9.04
CA SER A 121 3.77 6.63 -9.63
C SER A 121 2.78 7.27 -10.60
N VAL A 122 2.08 8.32 -10.14
CA VAL A 122 1.08 9.05 -10.94
C VAL A 122 1.73 9.72 -12.15
N ARG A 123 2.92 10.30 -11.99
CA ARG A 123 3.66 10.96 -13.08
C ARG A 123 4.07 9.97 -14.16
N ILE A 124 4.56 8.79 -13.79
CA ILE A 124 4.92 7.72 -14.74
C ILE A 124 3.68 7.19 -15.46
N LEU A 125 2.55 6.99 -14.76
CA LEU A 125 1.31 6.55 -15.40
C LEU A 125 0.77 7.61 -16.38
N ARG A 126 0.84 8.89 -16.01
CA ARG A 126 0.44 10.01 -16.90
C ARG A 126 1.30 10.10 -18.16
N SER A 127 2.61 9.86 -18.07
CA SER A 127 3.50 9.90 -19.24
C SER A 127 3.30 8.75 -20.24
N HIS A 128 2.50 7.75 -19.86
CA HIS A 128 2.14 6.59 -20.69
C HIS A 128 0.65 6.56 -21.05
N ASP A 129 -0.05 7.70 -20.98
CA ASP A 129 -1.44 7.87 -21.41
C ASP A 129 -2.44 6.94 -20.69
N VAL A 130 -2.21 6.65 -19.41
CA VAL A 130 -3.17 5.91 -18.58
C VAL A 130 -4.30 6.86 -18.17
N ALA A 131 -5.53 6.56 -18.61
CA ALA A 131 -6.68 7.45 -18.44
C ALA A 131 -7.00 7.86 -17.00
N LYS A 132 -6.76 6.96 -16.02
CA LYS A 132 -7.11 7.15 -14.61
C LYS A 132 -5.91 6.85 -13.70
N PRO A 133 -4.86 7.69 -13.71
CA PRO A 133 -3.62 7.38 -13.02
C PRO A 133 -3.81 7.34 -11.50
N TRP A 134 -4.64 8.24 -10.94
CA TRP A 134 -4.86 8.33 -9.49
C TRP A 134 -5.63 7.13 -8.93
N PRO A 135 -6.80 6.73 -9.47
CA PRO A 135 -7.47 5.50 -9.03
C PRO A 135 -6.59 4.25 -9.17
N VAL A 136 -5.78 4.17 -10.24
CA VAL A 136 -4.86 3.04 -10.45
C VAL A 136 -3.80 2.98 -9.36
N THR A 137 -3.16 4.09 -9.01
CA THR A 137 -2.15 4.11 -7.94
C THR A 137 -2.74 3.69 -6.59
N TRP A 138 -3.94 4.16 -6.22
CA TRP A 138 -4.58 3.76 -4.96
C TRP A 138 -4.97 2.28 -4.93
N ALA A 139 -5.61 1.79 -6.00
CA ALA A 139 -5.98 0.38 -6.11
C ALA A 139 -4.73 -0.52 -6.07
N ALA A 140 -3.69 -0.14 -6.80
CA ALA A 140 -2.43 -0.88 -6.84
C ALA A 140 -1.73 -0.89 -5.47
N THR A 141 -1.72 0.24 -4.76
CA THR A 141 -1.14 0.34 -3.41
C THR A 141 -1.86 -0.59 -2.44
N GLY A 142 -3.19 -0.59 -2.44
CA GLY A 142 -3.98 -1.50 -1.59
C GLY A 142 -3.70 -2.98 -1.89
N ILE A 143 -3.68 -3.36 -3.17
CA ILE A 143 -3.33 -4.73 -3.59
C ILE A 143 -1.90 -5.09 -3.16
N ALA A 144 -0.95 -4.18 -3.34
CA ALA A 144 0.46 -4.41 -3.04
C ALA A 144 0.71 -4.59 -1.54
N ILE A 145 -0.02 -3.87 -0.67
CA ILE A 145 0.06 -4.07 0.79
C ILE A 145 -0.36 -5.49 1.15
N VAL A 146 -1.52 -5.95 0.68
CA VAL A 146 -2.00 -7.32 0.98
C VAL A 146 -1.06 -8.38 0.40
N ALA A 147 -0.62 -8.19 -0.85
CA ALA A 147 0.33 -9.10 -1.49
C ALA A 147 1.68 -9.14 -0.75
N SER A 148 2.14 -8.00 -0.20
CA SER A 148 3.38 -7.96 0.58
C SER A 148 3.30 -8.79 1.84
N TRP A 149 2.17 -8.81 2.55
CA TRP A 149 1.99 -9.65 3.73
C TRP A 149 2.05 -11.14 3.39
N ILE A 150 1.41 -11.54 2.29
CA ILE A 150 1.45 -12.93 1.80
C ILE A 150 2.89 -13.32 1.45
N VAL A 151 3.61 -12.44 0.73
CA VAL A 151 4.99 -12.69 0.31
C VAL A 151 5.94 -12.73 1.51
N SER A 152 5.80 -11.83 2.47
CA SER A 152 6.58 -11.82 3.71
C SER A 152 6.36 -13.09 4.54
N ALA A 153 5.10 -13.52 4.71
CA ALA A 153 4.77 -14.77 5.39
C ALA A 153 5.32 -16.01 4.68
N THR A 154 5.34 -15.98 3.34
CA THR A 154 5.89 -17.09 2.54
C THR A 154 7.42 -17.12 2.61
N LEU A 155 8.07 -15.97 2.55
CA LEU A 155 9.54 -15.85 2.58
C LEU A 155 10.14 -16.07 3.99
N SER A 156 9.37 -15.86 5.06
CA SER A 156 9.89 -16.04 6.42
C SER A 156 10.25 -17.49 6.72
N VAL A 157 9.53 -18.46 6.16
CA VAL A 157 9.79 -19.90 6.39
C VAL A 157 11.17 -20.34 5.88
N PRO A 158 11.53 -20.17 4.59
CA PRO A 158 12.85 -20.56 4.11
C PRO A 158 13.97 -19.75 4.77
N LEU A 159 13.74 -18.47 5.08
CA LEU A 159 14.74 -17.66 5.80
C LEU A 159 15.00 -18.17 7.22
N GLN A 160 13.98 -18.66 7.93
CA GLN A 160 14.16 -19.29 9.24
C GLN A 160 14.89 -20.63 9.14
N VAL A 161 14.62 -21.43 8.11
CA VAL A 161 15.34 -22.71 7.89
C VAL A 161 16.82 -22.47 7.61
N VAL A 162 17.14 -21.46 6.78
CA VAL A 162 18.53 -21.11 6.46
C VAL A 162 19.23 -20.46 7.65
N GLY A 163 18.53 -19.60 8.40
CA GLY A 163 19.08 -18.94 9.59
C GLY A 163 19.26 -19.86 10.80
N GLY A 164 18.35 -20.80 11.02
CA GLY A 164 18.39 -21.73 12.15
C GLY A 164 19.46 -22.82 12.06
N GLY A 165 20.11 -22.97 10.90
CA GLY A 165 21.25 -23.88 10.70
C GLY A 165 22.61 -23.26 11.02
N VAL A 166 22.66 -21.98 11.40
CA VAL A 166 23.89 -21.29 11.79
C VAL A 166 24.01 -21.31 13.30
N ASP A 167 24.90 -22.14 13.85
CA ASP A 167 25.16 -22.17 15.28
C ASP A 167 25.91 -20.90 15.73
N ASP A 168 25.28 -20.11 16.60
CA ASP A 168 25.77 -18.82 17.13
C ASP A 168 27.08 -18.92 17.94
N ASN A 169 27.53 -20.13 18.27
CA ASN A 169 28.68 -20.36 19.16
C ASN A 169 30.04 -20.48 18.45
N SER A 170 30.09 -20.34 17.12
CA SER A 170 31.34 -20.43 16.36
C SER A 170 31.80 -19.05 15.88
N ALA A 171 33.09 -18.73 16.02
CA ALA A 171 33.68 -17.51 15.44
C ALA A 171 33.56 -17.46 13.89
N GLN A 172 33.22 -18.58 13.26
CA GLN A 172 32.94 -18.69 11.82
C GLN A 172 31.49 -18.32 11.45
N SER A 173 30.59 -18.15 12.42
CA SER A 173 29.18 -17.79 12.19
C SER A 173 29.02 -16.39 11.61
N LEU A 174 29.87 -15.42 12.00
CA LEU A 174 29.68 -14.02 11.66
C LEU A 174 29.75 -13.74 10.14
N PRO A 175 30.77 -14.21 9.38
CA PRO A 175 30.78 -14.04 7.92
C PRO A 175 29.61 -14.76 7.22
N ILE A 176 29.21 -15.93 7.72
CA ILE A 176 28.09 -16.71 7.16
C ILE A 176 26.76 -15.96 7.37
N SER A 177 26.53 -15.44 8.57
CA SER A 177 25.34 -14.65 8.90
C SER A 177 25.23 -13.37 8.06
N ILE A 178 26.35 -12.67 7.83
CA ILE A 178 26.37 -11.50 6.92
C ILE A 178 26.00 -11.94 5.50
N GLY A 179 26.60 -13.03 5.00
CA GLY A 179 26.31 -13.56 3.66
C GLY A 179 24.84 -13.92 3.46
N ILE A 180 24.25 -14.64 4.43
CA ILE A 180 22.82 -14.99 4.44
C ILE A 180 21.95 -13.74 4.52
N GLY A 181 22.31 -12.78 5.37
CA GLY A 181 21.59 -11.51 5.51
C GLY A 181 21.56 -10.70 4.20
N LEU A 182 22.69 -10.59 3.51
CA LEU A 182 22.78 -9.91 2.22
C LEU A 182 21.97 -10.63 1.13
N LEU A 183 22.02 -11.96 1.09
CA LEU A 183 21.19 -12.75 0.17
C LEU A 183 19.70 -12.55 0.45
N GLY A 184 19.29 -12.63 1.71
CA GLY A 184 17.91 -12.38 2.13
C GLY A 184 17.43 -10.98 1.78
N PHE A 185 18.30 -9.97 1.95
CA PHE A 185 18.03 -8.59 1.54
C PHE A 185 17.81 -8.47 0.02
N LEU A 186 18.66 -9.08 -0.80
CA LEU A 186 18.50 -9.08 -2.26
C LEU A 186 17.21 -9.78 -2.70
N VAL A 187 16.91 -10.94 -2.12
CA VAL A 187 15.64 -11.66 -2.37
C VAL A 187 14.44 -10.79 -2.00
N SER A 188 14.51 -10.09 -0.86
CA SER A 188 13.44 -9.19 -0.42
C SER A 188 13.23 -8.02 -1.38
N ILE A 189 14.29 -7.42 -1.92
CA ILE A 189 14.19 -6.37 -2.95
C ILE A 189 13.49 -6.90 -4.20
N VAL A 190 13.92 -8.06 -4.71
CA VAL A 190 13.35 -8.65 -5.93
C VAL A 190 11.88 -9.01 -5.72
N ALA A 191 11.54 -9.62 -4.58
CA ALA A 191 10.17 -9.97 -4.24
C ALA A 191 9.28 -8.71 -4.12
N THR A 192 9.78 -7.66 -3.45
CA THR A 192 9.07 -6.38 -3.33
C THR A 192 8.85 -5.74 -4.71
N ALA A 193 9.89 -5.72 -5.56
CA ALA A 193 9.78 -5.23 -6.92
C ALA A 193 8.74 -6.01 -7.74
N ALA A 194 8.70 -7.34 -7.61
CA ALA A 194 7.72 -8.20 -8.28
C ALA A 194 6.28 -7.94 -7.80
N VAL A 195 6.08 -7.73 -6.49
CA VAL A 195 4.78 -7.35 -5.94
C VAL A 195 4.31 -6.00 -6.51
N GLY A 196 5.19 -5.00 -6.50
CA GLY A 196 4.89 -3.68 -7.07
C GLY A 196 4.56 -3.79 -8.56
N TRP A 197 5.38 -4.53 -9.31
CA TRP A 197 5.20 -4.79 -10.73
C TRP A 197 3.82 -5.38 -11.05
N LEU A 198 3.45 -6.47 -10.38
CA LEU A 198 2.20 -7.20 -10.63
C LEU A 198 0.98 -6.40 -10.16
N SER A 199 1.06 -5.73 -9.01
CA SER A 199 -0.07 -4.99 -8.43
C SER A 199 -0.46 -3.79 -9.29
N TRP A 200 0.51 -3.06 -9.83
CA TRP A 200 0.23 -1.94 -10.74
C TRP A 200 -0.29 -2.40 -12.09
N TRP A 201 0.27 -3.49 -12.63
CA TRP A 201 -0.24 -4.07 -13.86
C TRP A 201 -1.69 -4.53 -13.71
N LEU A 202 -2.01 -5.22 -12.61
CA LEU A 202 -3.36 -5.69 -12.32
C LEU A 202 -4.35 -4.53 -12.14
N ALA A 203 -3.98 -3.51 -11.36
CA ALA A 203 -4.82 -2.34 -11.14
C ALA A 203 -5.10 -1.57 -12.45
N ALA A 204 -4.08 -1.38 -13.29
CA ALA A 204 -4.25 -0.77 -14.61
C ALA A 204 -5.17 -1.60 -15.52
N HIS A 205 -5.09 -2.93 -15.44
CA HIS A 205 -5.95 -3.83 -16.20
C HIS A 205 -7.42 -3.78 -15.75
N LEU A 206 -7.67 -3.73 -14.45
CA LEU A 206 -9.02 -3.67 -13.88
C LEU A 206 -9.72 -2.32 -14.14
N LEU A 207 -8.95 -1.22 -14.09
CA LEU A 207 -9.45 0.15 -14.21
C LEU A 207 -9.35 0.72 -15.64
N ARG A 208 -9.05 -0.13 -16.62
CA ARG A 208 -9.12 0.26 -18.05
C ARG A 208 -10.47 0.88 -18.37
N ALA A 209 -10.45 1.97 -19.13
CA ALA A 209 -11.67 2.62 -19.59
C ALA A 209 -12.53 1.58 -20.34
N ALA A 210 -13.79 1.46 -19.94
CA ALA A 210 -14.79 0.92 -20.86
C ALA A 210 -14.86 1.95 -21.99
N ASP A 211 -14.67 1.52 -23.23
CA ASP A 211 -14.57 2.42 -24.37
C ASP A 211 -15.57 3.54 -24.27
N SER A 212 -15.10 4.75 -24.53
CA SER A 212 -15.91 5.94 -24.81
C SER A 212 -16.66 5.76 -26.14
N ALA A 213 -17.26 4.59 -26.37
CA ALA A 213 -17.96 4.13 -27.56
C ALA A 213 -19.24 4.94 -27.88
N ASN A 214 -19.37 6.15 -27.33
CA ASN A 214 -20.50 7.06 -27.52
C ASN A 214 -20.09 8.52 -27.82
N THR A 215 -18.81 8.84 -28.05
CA THR A 215 -18.42 10.23 -28.41
C THR A 215 -18.11 10.43 -29.90
N ALA A 216 -18.14 9.37 -30.70
CA ALA A 216 -18.15 9.48 -32.15
C ALA A 216 -19.35 8.70 -32.68
N ASN A 217 -20.54 9.29 -32.60
CA ASN A 217 -21.51 9.08 -33.67
C ASN A 217 -21.16 10.09 -34.76
N PRO A 218 -20.45 9.70 -35.84
CA PRO A 218 -20.11 10.63 -36.92
C PRO A 218 -21.35 11.11 -37.69
N ALA A 219 -22.53 10.54 -37.40
CA ALA A 219 -23.78 10.87 -38.08
C ALA A 219 -24.38 12.24 -37.69
N GLU A 220 -23.85 12.91 -36.66
CA GLU A 220 -24.17 14.31 -36.34
C GLU A 220 -22.99 15.25 -36.63
N ALA A 221 -22.22 14.98 -37.69
CA ALA A 221 -21.44 16.05 -38.30
C ALA A 221 -22.44 17.08 -38.86
N PRO A 222 -22.57 18.30 -38.30
CA PRO A 222 -23.43 19.30 -38.91
C PRO A 222 -22.91 19.54 -40.31
N THR A 223 -23.74 19.27 -41.32
CA THR A 223 -23.55 19.77 -42.67
C THR A 223 -23.40 21.29 -42.56
N ARG A 224 -22.15 21.75 -42.47
CA ARG A 224 -21.81 23.16 -42.46
C ARG A 224 -22.06 23.64 -43.88
N ASN A 225 -23.32 24.02 -44.14
CA ASN A 225 -23.68 24.75 -45.35
C ASN A 225 -22.92 26.07 -45.30
N HIS A 226 -21.87 26.15 -46.11
CA HIS A 226 -21.27 27.40 -46.51
C HIS A 226 -22.10 27.90 -47.69
N ASP A 227 -23.13 28.69 -47.35
CA ASP A 227 -23.76 29.64 -48.27
C ASP A 227 -22.99 30.98 -48.20
#